data_AF-A0A8T5E0H5-F1
#
_entry.id   AF-A0A8T5E0H5-F1
#
_cell.length_a   1.000
_cell.length_b   1.000
_cell.length_c   1.000
_cell.angle_alpha   90.00
_cell.angle_beta   90.00
_cell.angle_gamma   90.00
#
_symmetry.space_group_name_H-M   'P 1'
#
loop_
_entity.id
_entity.type
_entity.pdbx_description
1 polymer ?
#
loop_
_entity_poly.entity_id
_entity_poly.type
_entity_poly.pdbx_seq_one_letter_code
_entity_poly.pdbx_strand_id
1 'polypeptide(L)'
;PPAIGHDTIPDPKHHSVDGDPDIDGNMVRWSFLEVDSGVTSAVNRMKNEGKFKWIRGQMKYTFLGIRAILGWKKQLGWIKVDDEPGRIVDFSGLFCLSQCQTFGGGFKVTPGASPIQNHGSLILAFGLSKLQMLLIMGPLEKGKHVGKWGKISMQPSKSLEVRAVDKDGNPSNERHNPIMFVNVDGEAVLTTPVSMKYHENQITIRGASSIPNE
;
A
#
# COMPACT_ATOMS: atom_id res chain seq x y z
N PRO A 1 10.49 5.42 8.52
CA PRO A 1 10.90 6.82 8.29
C PRO A 1 9.78 7.71 7.72
N PRO A 2 9.69 8.98 8.14
CA PRO A 2 8.79 9.94 7.51
C PRO A 2 9.14 10.16 6.04
N ALA A 3 8.11 10.31 5.20
CA ALA A 3 8.27 10.81 3.85
C ALA A 3 8.80 12.25 3.89
N ILE A 4 9.72 12.56 2.98
CA ILE A 4 10.14 13.95 2.78
C ILE A 4 9.08 14.62 1.90
N GLY A 5 8.68 15.81 2.33
CA GLY A 5 7.75 16.68 1.64
C GLY A 5 8.20 17.05 0.23
N HIS A 6 7.32 17.75 -0.46
CA HIS A 6 7.51 18.35 -1.77
C HIS A 6 6.95 19.78 -1.70
N ASP A 7 7.26 20.63 -2.68
CA ASP A 7 6.76 22.01 -2.74
C ASP A 7 5.23 22.14 -2.53
N THR A 8 4.48 21.08 -2.85
CA THR A 8 3.01 21.02 -2.73
C THR A 8 2.51 20.02 -1.69
N ILE A 9 3.40 19.33 -0.97
CA ILE A 9 3.07 18.29 0.03
C ILE A 9 3.94 18.56 1.25
N PRO A 10 3.38 19.06 2.37
CA PRO A 10 4.18 19.37 3.55
C PRO A 10 4.79 18.09 4.14
N ASP A 11 5.85 18.27 4.94
CA ASP A 11 6.41 17.17 5.72
C ASP A 11 5.34 16.58 6.67
N PRO A 12 5.26 15.25 6.80
CA PRO A 12 4.40 14.60 7.76
C PRO A 12 4.74 15.04 9.19
N LYS A 13 3.72 15.41 9.97
CA LYS A 13 3.88 15.78 11.38
C LYS A 13 3.51 14.63 12.30
N HIS A 14 4.34 14.29 13.27
CA HIS A 14 3.97 13.33 14.30
C HIS A 14 2.96 13.95 15.28
N HIS A 15 1.93 13.21 15.64
CA HIS A 15 0.91 13.62 16.60
C HIS A 15 1.02 12.81 17.87
N SER A 16 0.62 13.39 19.00
CA SER A 16 0.67 12.74 20.31
C SER A 16 -0.15 11.44 20.40
N VAL A 17 -1.11 11.25 19.51
CA VAL A 17 -1.98 10.06 19.44
C VAL A 17 -1.43 8.94 18.56
N ASP A 18 -0.33 9.18 17.85
CA ASP A 18 0.28 8.18 16.98
C ASP A 18 1.01 7.08 17.78
N GLY A 19 1.45 7.38 19.00
CA GLY A 19 2.31 6.52 19.81
C GLY A 19 3.79 6.64 19.46
N ASP A 20 4.66 6.08 20.31
CA ASP A 20 6.10 6.24 20.15
C ASP A 20 6.68 5.26 19.10
N PRO A 21 7.59 5.72 18.23
CA PRO A 21 8.27 4.84 17.29
C PRO A 21 9.31 3.96 17.99
N ASP A 22 9.42 2.69 17.58
CA ASP A 22 10.44 1.76 18.09
C ASP A 22 11.90 2.19 17.80
N ILE A 23 12.09 3.10 16.83
CA ILE A 23 13.40 3.60 16.39
C ILE A 23 13.32 5.13 16.36
N ASP A 24 14.32 5.78 16.94
CA ASP A 24 14.40 7.24 16.97
C ASP A 24 14.43 7.84 15.55
N GLY A 25 13.75 8.97 15.37
CA GLY A 25 13.56 9.63 14.07
C GLY A 25 12.57 8.95 13.11
N ASN A 26 12.00 7.78 13.46
CA ASN A 26 10.85 7.23 12.76
C ASN A 26 9.55 7.87 13.25
N MET A 27 8.43 7.48 12.63
CA MET A 27 7.11 7.93 13.03
C MET A 27 6.14 6.76 12.98
N VAL A 28 5.12 6.84 13.83
CA VAL A 28 3.98 5.91 13.83
C VAL A 28 2.78 6.60 13.18
N ARG A 29 1.92 5.79 12.55
CA ARG A 29 0.64 6.22 11.97
C ARG A 29 -0.39 5.13 12.14
N TRP A 30 -1.61 5.54 12.47
CA TRP A 30 -2.79 4.69 12.42
C TRP A 30 -3.39 4.74 11.02
N SER A 31 -3.83 3.57 10.55
CA SER A 31 -4.64 3.41 9.35
C SER A 31 -5.93 2.70 9.74
N PHE A 32 -7.05 3.15 9.16
CA PHE A 32 -8.36 2.57 9.36
C PHE A 32 -8.97 2.02 8.07
N LEU A 33 -8.35 2.30 6.92
CA LEU A 33 -8.77 1.82 5.61
C LEU A 33 -7.69 0.93 4.99
N GLU A 34 -6.53 1.50 4.67
CA GLU A 34 -5.44 0.81 3.99
C GLU A 34 -4.06 1.41 4.24
N VAL A 35 -3.06 0.52 4.25
CA VAL A 35 -1.65 0.87 4.09
C VAL A 35 -1.16 0.20 2.82
N ASP A 36 -0.65 0.99 1.87
CA ASP A 36 -0.25 0.48 0.57
C ASP A 36 1.03 1.12 0.02
N SER A 37 1.71 0.38 -0.85
CA SER A 37 2.87 0.88 -1.60
C SER A 37 2.99 0.18 -2.94
N GLY A 38 4.00 0.58 -3.72
CA GLY A 38 4.15 0.20 -5.11
C GLY A 38 3.56 1.27 -6.03
N VAL A 39 3.07 0.85 -7.19
CA VAL A 39 2.57 1.77 -8.22
C VAL A 39 1.42 2.68 -7.73
N THR A 40 0.62 2.21 -6.77
CA THR A 40 -0.47 2.96 -6.14
C THR A 40 0.03 4.16 -5.31
N SER A 41 1.16 4.05 -4.63
CA SER A 41 1.81 5.19 -3.95
C SER A 41 2.27 6.28 -4.93
N ALA A 42 2.80 5.89 -6.09
CA ALA A 42 3.17 6.84 -7.14
C ALA A 42 1.93 7.55 -7.71
N VAL A 43 0.80 6.85 -7.85
CA VAL A 43 -0.49 7.44 -8.24
C VAL A 43 -0.94 8.51 -7.24
N ASN A 44 -0.91 8.20 -5.94
CA ASN A 44 -1.33 9.15 -4.90
C ASN A 44 -0.42 10.39 -4.85
N ARG A 45 0.89 10.24 -5.02
CA ARG A 45 1.80 11.38 -5.07
C ARG A 45 1.52 12.27 -6.29
N MET A 46 1.37 11.70 -7.47
CA MET A 46 1.02 12.47 -8.69
C MET A 46 -0.35 13.16 -8.58
N LYS A 47 -1.32 12.54 -7.88
CA LYS A 47 -2.62 13.17 -7.56
C LYS A 47 -2.41 14.44 -6.76
N ASN A 48 -1.59 14.38 -5.70
CA ASN A 48 -1.31 15.50 -4.80
C ASN A 48 -0.46 16.60 -5.48
N GLU A 49 0.48 16.22 -6.34
CA GLU A 49 1.20 17.14 -7.24
C GLU A 49 0.28 17.80 -8.28
N GLY A 50 -0.98 17.35 -8.38
CA GLY A 50 -1.96 17.97 -9.23
C GLY A 50 -1.83 17.60 -10.71
N LYS A 51 -1.29 16.41 -11.01
CA LYS A 51 -1.36 15.88 -12.37
C LYS A 51 -2.83 15.55 -12.72
N PHE A 52 -3.23 15.89 -13.95
CA PHE A 52 -4.60 15.69 -14.47
C PHE A 52 -5.71 16.32 -13.59
N LYS A 53 -5.52 17.53 -13.05
CA LYS A 53 -6.53 18.25 -12.24
C LYS A 53 -7.90 18.40 -12.92
N TRP A 54 -7.95 18.42 -14.26
CA TRP A 54 -9.19 18.56 -15.04
C TRP A 54 -9.99 17.26 -15.19
N ILE A 55 -9.40 16.10 -14.91
CA ILE A 55 -10.08 14.80 -14.97
C ILE A 55 -10.56 14.44 -13.57
N ARG A 56 -11.82 14.04 -13.43
CA ARG A 56 -12.45 13.70 -12.14
C ARG A 56 -12.78 12.21 -12.05
N GLY A 57 -13.00 11.75 -10.82
CA GLY A 57 -13.47 10.40 -10.52
C GLY A 57 -12.51 9.31 -10.97
N GLN A 58 -13.06 8.13 -11.27
CA GLN A 58 -12.31 6.92 -11.59
C GLN A 58 -11.39 7.06 -12.81
N MET A 59 -11.81 7.82 -13.84
CA MET A 59 -10.98 8.07 -15.03
C MET A 59 -9.63 8.72 -14.68
N LYS A 60 -9.61 9.63 -13.69
CA LYS A 60 -8.36 10.25 -13.22
C LYS A 60 -7.39 9.19 -12.71
N TYR A 61 -7.88 8.26 -11.89
CA TYR A 61 -7.08 7.19 -11.31
C TYR A 61 -6.56 6.22 -12.38
N THR A 62 -7.35 5.97 -13.43
CA THR A 62 -6.89 5.18 -14.58
C THR A 62 -5.70 5.84 -15.29
N PHE A 63 -5.80 7.12 -15.65
CA PHE A 63 -4.70 7.83 -16.33
C PHE A 63 -3.46 7.96 -15.45
N LEU A 64 -3.63 8.27 -14.16
CA LEU A 64 -2.53 8.32 -13.21
C LEU A 64 -1.88 6.94 -13.07
N GLY A 65 -2.67 5.87 -13.02
CA GLY A 65 -2.20 4.48 -12.96
C GLY A 65 -1.32 4.12 -14.15
N ILE A 66 -1.78 4.39 -15.37
CA ILE A 66 -0.99 4.16 -16.59
C ILE A 66 0.34 4.91 -16.52
N ARG A 67 0.32 6.20 -16.14
CA ARG A 67 1.54 7.00 -16.02
C ARG A 67 2.49 6.43 -14.97
N ALA A 68 1.97 5.99 -13.83
CA ALA A 68 2.76 5.38 -12.75
C ALA A 68 3.42 4.08 -13.23
N ILE A 69 2.69 3.21 -13.92
CA ILE A 69 3.21 1.95 -14.46
C ILE A 69 4.36 2.19 -15.44
N LEU A 70 4.20 3.15 -16.35
CA LEU A 70 5.24 3.44 -17.34
C LEU A 70 6.52 3.99 -16.69
N GLY A 71 6.39 4.81 -15.65
CA GLY A 71 7.51 5.36 -14.88
C GLY A 71 8.10 4.41 -13.83
N TRP A 72 7.40 3.31 -13.50
CA TRP A 72 7.82 2.40 -12.44
C TRP A 72 9.16 1.74 -12.76
N LYS A 73 10.09 1.85 -11.80
CA LYS A 73 11.38 1.16 -11.83
C LYS A 73 11.28 -0.06 -10.94
N LYS A 74 11.80 -1.19 -11.41
CA LYS A 74 11.88 -2.41 -10.59
C LYS A 74 12.81 -2.18 -9.41
N GLN A 75 12.43 -2.68 -8.25
CA GLN A 75 13.21 -2.59 -7.03
C GLN A 75 13.13 -3.95 -6.33
N LEU A 76 14.27 -4.51 -5.98
CA LEU A 76 14.29 -5.65 -5.08
C LEU A 76 14.05 -5.14 -3.66
N GLY A 77 13.41 -5.97 -2.86
CA GLY A 77 13.44 -5.80 -1.43
C GLY A 77 13.03 -7.08 -0.73
N TRP A 78 12.91 -6.97 0.58
CA TRP A 78 12.64 -8.08 1.46
C TRP A 78 11.32 -7.85 2.17
N ILE A 79 10.52 -8.91 2.28
CA ILE A 79 9.29 -8.90 3.04
C ILE A 79 9.26 -10.03 4.06
N LYS A 80 8.59 -9.78 5.17
CA LYS A 80 8.18 -10.81 6.14
C LYS A 80 6.72 -10.61 6.47
N VAL A 81 5.95 -11.68 6.36
CA VAL A 81 4.50 -11.68 6.64
C VAL A 81 4.29 -12.53 7.88
N ASP A 82 3.70 -11.93 8.91
CA ASP A 82 3.47 -12.61 10.19
C ASP A 82 4.75 -13.28 10.72
N ASP A 83 4.65 -14.54 11.15
CA ASP A 83 5.76 -15.30 11.70
C ASP A 83 6.54 -16.11 10.64
N GLU A 84 6.18 -15.98 9.36
CA GLU A 84 6.83 -16.71 8.29
C GLU A 84 8.27 -16.23 8.06
N PRO A 85 9.17 -17.09 7.53
CA PRO A 85 10.49 -16.66 7.10
C PRO A 85 10.41 -15.54 6.06
N GLY A 86 11.25 -14.52 6.25
CA GLY A 86 11.32 -13.43 5.30
C GLY A 86 11.89 -13.87 3.94
N ARG A 87 11.46 -13.20 2.87
CA ARG A 87 11.84 -13.53 1.49
C ARG A 87 12.11 -12.29 0.65
N ILE A 88 12.99 -12.45 -0.34
CA ILE A 88 13.29 -11.43 -1.34
C ILE A 88 12.19 -11.44 -2.42
N VAL A 89 11.75 -10.25 -2.82
CA VAL A 89 10.73 -10.05 -3.86
C VAL A 89 11.14 -8.93 -4.82
N ASP A 90 10.66 -9.01 -6.06
CA ASP A 90 10.69 -7.91 -7.04
C ASP A 90 9.42 -7.06 -6.84
N PHE A 91 9.57 -5.85 -6.29
CA PHE A 91 8.51 -4.85 -6.12
C PHE A 91 8.09 -4.23 -7.45
N SER A 92 7.61 -5.06 -8.38
CA SER A 92 6.89 -4.67 -9.58
C SER A 92 5.42 -5.01 -9.43
N GLY A 93 4.66 -4.06 -8.91
CA GLY A 93 3.25 -4.21 -8.57
C GLY A 93 2.85 -3.36 -7.37
N LEU A 94 2.20 -3.99 -6.40
CA LEU A 94 1.75 -3.35 -5.15
C LEU A 94 1.76 -4.35 -3.99
N PHE A 95 1.90 -3.83 -2.77
CA PHE A 95 1.43 -4.52 -1.58
C PHE A 95 0.43 -3.62 -0.86
N CYS A 96 -0.55 -4.24 -0.22
CA CYS A 96 -1.58 -3.52 0.51
C CYS A 96 -2.08 -4.35 1.68
N LEU A 97 -2.06 -3.79 2.89
CA LEU A 97 -2.78 -4.32 4.04
C LEU A 97 -4.00 -3.43 4.27
N SER A 98 -5.20 -4.00 4.18
CA SER A 98 -6.45 -3.22 4.26
C SER A 98 -7.52 -3.91 5.09
N GLN A 99 -8.44 -3.12 5.63
CA GLN A 99 -9.64 -3.57 6.33
C GLN A 99 -10.91 -3.41 5.48
N CYS A 100 -10.81 -2.82 4.29
CA CYS A 100 -11.94 -2.52 3.43
C CYS A 100 -11.69 -2.99 2.00
N GLN A 101 -12.71 -3.52 1.33
CA GLN A 101 -12.55 -4.08 -0.02
C GLN A 101 -12.18 -3.07 -1.12
N THR A 102 -12.47 -1.79 -0.93
CA THR A 102 -12.37 -0.76 -1.98
C THR A 102 -11.56 0.45 -1.54
N PHE A 103 -10.63 0.87 -2.39
CA PHE A 103 -9.95 2.17 -2.29
C PHE A 103 -9.50 2.66 -3.68
N GLY A 104 -8.84 3.82 -3.75
CA GLY A 104 -8.28 4.35 -5.00
C GLY A 104 -9.32 4.74 -6.07
N GLY A 105 -10.49 5.22 -5.66
CA GLY A 105 -11.56 5.64 -6.60
C GLY A 105 -12.56 4.55 -6.96
N GLY A 106 -12.75 3.56 -6.08
CA GLY A 106 -13.76 2.51 -6.22
C GLY A 106 -13.22 1.16 -6.71
N PHE A 107 -11.89 1.02 -6.85
CA PHE A 107 -11.29 -0.25 -7.22
C PHE A 107 -11.44 -1.25 -6.07
N LYS A 108 -11.94 -2.45 -6.38
CA LYS A 108 -12.03 -3.57 -5.43
C LYS A 108 -10.67 -4.25 -5.27
N VAL A 109 -9.72 -3.58 -4.63
CA VAL A 109 -8.32 -4.04 -4.49
C VAL A 109 -8.19 -5.22 -3.54
N THR A 110 -9.04 -5.33 -2.52
CA THR A 110 -9.00 -6.39 -1.49
C THR A 110 -10.37 -7.09 -1.42
N PRO A 111 -10.79 -7.81 -2.48
CA PRO A 111 -12.17 -8.31 -2.62
C PRO A 111 -12.59 -9.16 -1.42
N GLY A 112 -13.71 -8.83 -0.80
CA GLY A 112 -14.23 -9.54 0.37
C GLY A 112 -13.65 -9.10 1.72
N ALA A 113 -12.70 -8.14 1.74
CA ALA A 113 -12.23 -7.56 3.00
C ALA A 113 -13.36 -6.81 3.72
N SER A 114 -13.44 -7.00 5.04
CA SER A 114 -14.47 -6.43 5.91
C SER A 114 -13.87 -5.85 7.20
N PRO A 115 -14.35 -4.70 7.69
CA PRO A 115 -13.79 -4.07 8.89
C PRO A 115 -14.11 -4.82 10.19
N ILE A 116 -15.05 -5.77 10.18
CA ILE A 116 -15.44 -6.57 11.35
C ILE A 116 -14.66 -7.89 11.48
N GLN A 117 -13.78 -8.20 10.53
CA GLN A 117 -12.94 -9.39 10.60
C GLN A 117 -11.79 -9.16 11.61
N ASN A 118 -11.20 -10.24 12.14
CA ASN A 118 -10.15 -10.19 13.17
C ASN A 118 -8.71 -10.21 12.61
N HIS A 119 -8.54 -9.79 11.36
CA HIS A 119 -7.25 -9.71 10.69
C HIS A 119 -7.25 -8.61 9.62
N GLY A 120 -6.07 -8.21 9.15
CA GLY A 120 -5.96 -7.43 7.91
C GLY A 120 -6.10 -8.34 6.68
N SER A 121 -6.56 -7.77 5.57
CA SER A 121 -6.51 -8.41 4.26
C SER A 121 -5.26 -7.95 3.52
N LEU A 122 -4.29 -8.85 3.36
CA LEU A 122 -3.01 -8.57 2.73
C LEU A 122 -3.02 -9.00 1.26
N ILE A 123 -2.87 -8.04 0.35
CA ILE A 123 -2.61 -8.26 -1.07
C ILE A 123 -1.11 -8.13 -1.33
N LEU A 124 -0.56 -9.13 -2.02
CA LEU A 124 0.79 -9.10 -2.55
C LEU A 124 0.74 -9.30 -4.07
N ALA A 125 1.22 -8.32 -4.82
CA ALA A 125 1.34 -8.38 -6.26
C ALA A 125 2.77 -7.99 -6.65
N PHE A 126 3.61 -8.99 -6.93
CA PHE A 126 5.04 -8.80 -7.20
C PHE A 126 5.43 -9.42 -8.55
N GLY A 127 6.57 -8.97 -9.09
CA GLY A 127 7.12 -9.51 -10.33
C GLY A 127 6.26 -9.27 -11.58
N LEU A 128 5.33 -8.31 -11.58
CA LEU A 128 4.46 -8.02 -12.72
C LEU A 128 5.24 -7.25 -13.80
N SER A 129 5.11 -7.67 -15.07
CA SER A 129 5.60 -6.85 -16.18
C SER A 129 4.72 -5.61 -16.35
N LYS A 130 5.23 -4.54 -16.96
CA LYS A 130 4.43 -3.34 -17.26
C LYS A 130 3.15 -3.67 -18.03
N LEU A 131 3.21 -4.60 -18.98
CA LEU A 131 2.04 -5.08 -19.71
C LEU A 131 1.04 -5.77 -18.78
N GLN A 132 1.50 -6.64 -17.88
CA GLN A 132 0.64 -7.27 -16.87
C GLN A 132 -0.02 -6.22 -15.96
N MET A 133 0.72 -5.20 -15.54
CA MET A 133 0.19 -4.09 -14.73
C MET A 133 -0.85 -3.24 -15.46
N LEU A 134 -0.76 -3.09 -16.79
CA LEU A 134 -1.80 -2.43 -17.56
C LEU A 134 -3.04 -3.32 -17.72
N LEU A 135 -2.83 -4.59 -18.05
CA LEU A 135 -3.91 -5.57 -18.25
C LEU A 135 -4.68 -5.90 -16.97
N ILE A 136 -4.09 -5.68 -15.79
CA ILE A 136 -4.75 -5.96 -14.51
C ILE A 136 -5.75 -4.87 -14.10
N MET A 137 -5.71 -3.67 -14.68
CA MET A 137 -6.55 -2.54 -14.22
C MET A 137 -8.05 -2.86 -14.27
N GLY A 138 -8.55 -3.43 -15.37
CA GLY A 138 -9.96 -3.82 -15.48
C GLY A 138 -10.37 -4.96 -14.51
N PRO A 139 -9.60 -6.05 -14.39
CA PRO A 139 -9.83 -7.04 -13.34
C PRO A 139 -9.72 -6.49 -11.91
N LEU A 140 -8.80 -5.57 -11.65
CA LEU A 140 -8.60 -4.92 -10.35
C LEU A 140 -9.85 -4.14 -9.94
N GLU A 141 -10.41 -3.35 -10.87
CA GLU A 141 -11.66 -2.62 -10.68
C GLU A 141 -12.80 -3.54 -10.23
N LYS A 142 -12.91 -4.71 -10.86
CA LYS A 142 -13.98 -5.70 -10.61
C LYS A 142 -13.69 -6.65 -9.46
N GLY A 143 -12.50 -6.59 -8.84
CA GLY A 143 -12.09 -7.53 -7.80
C GLY A 143 -11.80 -8.95 -8.31
N LYS A 144 -11.43 -9.11 -9.59
CA LYS A 144 -11.14 -10.39 -10.25
C LYS A 144 -9.65 -10.59 -10.54
N HIS A 145 -8.79 -9.89 -9.79
CA HIS A 145 -7.35 -9.84 -10.04
C HIS A 145 -6.57 -10.88 -9.21
N VAL A 146 -7.09 -11.31 -8.07
CA VAL A 146 -6.47 -12.33 -7.21
C VAL A 146 -6.29 -13.64 -7.98
N GLY A 147 -5.13 -14.28 -7.84
CA GLY A 147 -4.74 -15.51 -8.53
C GLY A 147 -4.21 -15.33 -9.96
N LYS A 148 -4.34 -14.14 -10.56
CA LYS A 148 -3.90 -13.94 -11.94
C LYS A 148 -2.39 -14.14 -12.10
N TRP A 149 -2.05 -14.94 -13.11
CA TRP A 149 -0.67 -15.31 -13.47
C TRP A 149 0.13 -15.99 -12.36
N GLY A 150 -0.50 -16.41 -11.26
CA GLY A 150 0.19 -16.92 -10.08
C GLY A 150 1.06 -15.88 -9.36
N LYS A 151 0.85 -14.58 -9.62
CA LYS A 151 1.69 -13.47 -9.10
C LYS A 151 0.96 -12.54 -8.13
N ILE A 152 -0.35 -12.70 -8.02
CA ILE A 152 -1.22 -11.87 -7.19
C ILE A 152 -1.90 -12.77 -6.19
N SER A 153 -1.61 -12.58 -4.90
CA SER A 153 -2.21 -13.33 -3.81
C SER A 153 -2.91 -12.40 -2.83
N MET A 154 -3.92 -12.95 -2.16
CA MET A 154 -4.60 -12.33 -1.03
C MET A 154 -4.59 -13.33 0.13
N GLN A 155 -4.26 -12.88 1.33
CA GLN A 155 -4.31 -13.71 2.54
C GLN A 155 -4.71 -12.89 3.77
N PRO A 156 -5.31 -13.52 4.79
CA PRO A 156 -5.34 -12.97 6.15
C PRO A 156 -3.92 -12.69 6.64
N SER A 157 -3.72 -11.57 7.33
CA SER A 157 -2.43 -11.26 7.97
C SER A 157 -2.61 -10.28 9.12
N LYS A 158 -1.76 -10.38 10.14
CA LYS A 158 -1.69 -9.42 11.24
C LYS A 158 -0.47 -8.50 11.13
N SER A 159 0.53 -8.85 10.34
CA SER A 159 1.71 -8.01 10.18
C SER A 159 2.44 -8.20 8.85
N LEU A 160 3.05 -7.11 8.39
CA LEU A 160 3.94 -7.11 7.23
C LEU A 160 5.11 -6.18 7.52
N GLU A 161 6.32 -6.70 7.40
CA GLU A 161 7.55 -5.92 7.35
C GLU A 161 8.05 -5.81 5.91
N VAL A 162 8.52 -4.61 5.54
CA VAL A 162 9.08 -4.34 4.22
C VAL A 162 10.39 -3.58 4.37
N ARG A 163 11.45 -4.10 3.76
CA ARG A 163 12.80 -3.54 3.82
C ARG A 163 13.45 -3.54 2.44
N ALA A 164 14.44 -2.67 2.24
CA ALA A 164 15.30 -2.77 1.08
C ALA A 164 16.22 -4.00 1.22
N VAL A 165 16.89 -4.38 0.14
CA VAL A 165 18.02 -5.32 0.19
C VAL A 165 19.33 -4.59 -0.07
N ASP A 166 20.38 -4.99 0.63
CA ASP A 166 21.73 -4.52 0.35
C ASP A 166 22.36 -5.26 -0.85
N LYS A 167 23.65 -5.00 -1.10
CA LYS A 167 24.39 -5.59 -2.24
C LYS A 167 24.56 -7.10 -2.13
N ASP A 168 24.48 -7.63 -0.92
CA ASP A 168 24.65 -9.05 -0.61
C ASP A 168 23.30 -9.79 -0.54
N GLY A 169 22.19 -9.06 -0.76
CA GLY A 169 20.83 -9.60 -0.73
C GLY A 169 20.22 -9.68 0.66
N ASN A 170 20.85 -9.09 1.69
CA ASN A 170 20.34 -9.08 3.05
C ASN A 170 19.35 -7.93 3.27
N PRO A 171 18.36 -8.07 4.17
CA PRO A 171 17.46 -6.98 4.51
C PRO A 171 18.21 -5.80 5.12
N SER A 172 17.98 -4.62 4.57
CA SER A 172 18.62 -3.37 4.99
C SER A 172 17.63 -2.43 5.71
N ASN A 173 18.15 -1.69 6.69
CA ASN A 173 17.42 -0.62 7.36
C ASN A 173 17.49 0.71 6.59
N GLU A 174 18.21 0.75 5.47
CA GLU A 174 18.23 1.89 4.56
C GLU A 174 16.94 1.99 3.75
N ARG A 175 16.61 3.22 3.32
CA ARG A 175 15.48 3.44 2.41
C ARG A 175 15.76 2.75 1.07
N HIS A 176 14.70 2.29 0.41
CA HIS A 176 14.82 1.88 -0.99
C HIS A 176 15.35 3.04 -1.85
N ASN A 177 16.10 2.71 -2.89
CA ASN A 177 16.51 3.63 -3.95
C ASN A 177 16.07 3.08 -5.31
N PRO A 178 15.19 3.77 -6.07
CA PRO A 178 14.45 5.00 -5.72
C PRO A 178 13.61 4.92 -4.44
N ILE A 179 13.25 6.06 -3.85
CA ILE A 179 12.43 6.08 -2.64
C ILE A 179 11.09 5.39 -2.90
N MET A 180 10.76 4.41 -2.06
CA MET A 180 9.47 3.73 -2.05
C MET A 180 8.60 4.31 -0.93
N PHE A 181 7.65 5.14 -1.34
CA PHE A 181 6.66 5.77 -0.46
C PHE A 181 5.59 4.77 -0.04
N VAL A 182 5.11 4.92 1.18
CA VAL A 182 4.04 4.10 1.75
C VAL A 182 2.90 5.05 2.08
N ASN A 183 1.73 4.76 1.53
CA ASN A 183 0.52 5.49 1.83
C ASN A 183 -0.12 4.92 3.09
N VAL A 184 -0.74 5.80 3.86
CA VAL A 184 -1.61 5.49 4.99
C VAL A 184 -2.92 6.21 4.71
N ASP A 185 -4.02 5.47 4.53
CA ASP A 185 -5.36 5.98 4.22
C ASP A 185 -5.39 7.02 3.07
N GLY A 186 -4.57 6.78 2.04
CA GLY A 186 -4.47 7.63 0.85
C GLY A 186 -3.47 8.79 0.92
N GLU A 187 -2.72 8.93 2.02
CA GLU A 187 -1.66 9.93 2.20
C GLU A 187 -0.27 9.29 2.20
N ALA A 188 0.63 9.74 1.32
CA ALA A 188 2.01 9.24 1.21
C ALA A 188 2.93 9.80 2.30
N VAL A 189 2.71 9.39 3.56
CA VAL A 189 3.35 9.96 4.76
C VAL A 189 4.57 9.17 5.25
N LEU A 190 4.77 7.95 4.78
CA LEU A 190 5.87 7.08 5.19
C LEU A 190 6.75 6.68 4.01
N THR A 191 7.94 6.14 4.30
CA THR A 191 8.74 5.39 3.32
C THR A 191 9.20 4.08 3.93
N THR A 192 9.58 3.14 3.07
CA THR A 192 10.34 1.95 3.51
C THR A 192 11.72 2.34 4.10
N PRO A 193 12.28 1.54 5.03
CA PRO A 193 11.69 0.35 5.64
C PRO A 193 10.46 0.67 6.49
N VAL A 194 9.49 -0.24 6.54
CA VAL A 194 8.23 -0.06 7.28
C VAL A 194 7.76 -1.39 7.87
N SER A 195 7.11 -1.31 9.04
CA SER A 195 6.35 -2.42 9.63
C SER A 195 4.89 -2.01 9.78
N MET A 196 4.00 -2.87 9.35
CA MET A 196 2.55 -2.75 9.54
C MET A 196 2.10 -3.79 10.54
N LYS A 197 1.24 -3.39 11.48
CA LYS A 197 0.64 -4.28 12.47
C LYS A 197 -0.86 -4.01 12.54
N TYR A 198 -1.65 -5.08 12.54
CA TYR A 198 -3.08 -5.04 12.72
C TYR A 198 -3.40 -5.16 14.22
N HIS A 199 -4.32 -4.32 14.68
CA HIS A 199 -4.76 -4.29 16.07
C HIS A 199 -6.29 -4.44 16.11
N GLU A 200 -6.77 -5.44 16.84
CA GLU A 200 -8.20 -5.71 17.00
C GLU A 200 -8.85 -4.69 17.95
N ASN A 201 -10.13 -4.38 17.72
CA ASN A 201 -10.99 -3.64 18.66
C ASN A 201 -10.46 -2.25 19.08
N GLN A 202 -9.78 -1.54 18.18
CA GLN A 202 -9.20 -0.22 18.50
C GLN A 202 -10.20 0.94 18.45
N ILE A 203 -11.27 0.82 17.65
CA ILE A 203 -12.27 1.89 17.48
C ILE A 203 -13.69 1.33 17.44
N THR A 204 -14.64 2.12 17.93
CA THR A 204 -16.08 1.87 17.78
C THR A 204 -16.66 2.93 16.85
N ILE A 205 -17.29 2.50 15.76
CA ILE A 205 -17.89 3.38 14.76
C ILE A 205 -19.40 3.14 14.75
N ARG A 206 -20.19 4.22 14.63
CA ARG A 206 -21.61 4.11 14.33
C ARG A 206 -21.79 3.62 12.88
N GLY A 207 -22.25 2.39 12.72
CA GLY A 207 -22.52 1.77 11.41
C GLY A 207 -24.00 1.71 11.05
N ALA A 208 -24.29 1.22 9.84
CA ALA A 208 -25.63 0.76 9.47
C ALA A 208 -25.98 -0.53 10.23
N SER A 209 -27.27 -0.91 10.28
CA SER A 209 -27.75 -2.14 10.91
C SER A 209 -27.29 -3.43 10.21
N SER A 210 -26.75 -3.31 8.99
CA SER A 210 -26.21 -4.40 8.20
C SER A 210 -25.02 -3.88 7.39
N ILE A 211 -23.91 -4.61 7.36
CA ILE A 211 -22.73 -4.22 6.60
C ILE A 211 -22.70 -4.99 5.27
N PRO A 212 -22.47 -4.34 4.12
CA PRO A 212 -22.28 -5.07 2.87
C PRO A 212 -21.12 -6.08 3.00
N ASN A 213 -21.36 -7.33 2.61
CA ASN A 213 -20.45 -8.47 2.73
C ASN A 213 -20.25 -9.04 4.15
N GLU A 214 -21.19 -8.82 5.08
CA GLU A 214 -21.48 -9.79 6.16
C GLU A 214 -22.01 -11.12 5.60
#